data_AF-A0A7V5UK33-F1
#
_entry.id   AF-A0A7V5UK33-F1
#
_cell.length_a   1.000
_cell.length_b   1.000
_cell.length_c   1.000
_cell.angle_alpha   90.00
_cell.angle_beta   90.00
_cell.angle_gamma   90.00
#
_symmetry.space_group_name_H-M   'P 1'
#
loop_
_entity.id
_entity.type
_entity.pdbx_description
1 polymer ?
#
loop_
_entity_poly.entity_id
_entity_poly.type
_entity_poly.pdbx_seq_one_letter_code
_entity_poly.pdbx_strand_id
1 'polypeptide(L)'
;RDVYLAATPLKELQARNRKAVRFLSGRRWTWQEGKWKVELRWSSREEDSVPLFTIEHGKGPGVMSEVPHGWGFGEPLIHYNRAMGCWVATYNSARRTIRLRTSAAPWGPWSDSIVLFDPAVDYGRGPAYGRFIGDDKTERLGGQGELYGPYVIERFTRALPDGRVKLYWLLSPWQPYTVVLMESTLEPVAPPAGRP
;
A
#
# COMPACT_ATOMS: atom_id res chain seq x y z
N ARG A 1 -8.19 -8.00 -3.63
CA ARG A 1 -9.25 -6.97 -3.56
C ARG A 1 -8.69 -5.82 -4.33
N ASP A 2 -9.54 -5.20 -5.12
CA ASP A 2 -9.12 -4.11 -5.99
C ASP A 2 -9.06 -2.80 -5.22
N VAL A 3 -8.05 -2.00 -5.53
CA VAL A 3 -7.90 -0.63 -5.03
C VAL A 3 -8.44 0.30 -6.09
N TYR A 4 -9.36 1.19 -5.72
CA TYR A 4 -10.00 2.16 -6.63
C TYR A 4 -9.61 3.59 -6.24
N LEU A 5 -9.75 4.52 -7.19
CA LEU A 5 -9.49 5.94 -6.97
C LEU A 5 -10.78 6.75 -7.11
N ALA A 6 -11.04 7.58 -6.11
CA ALA A 6 -12.04 8.64 -6.18
C ALA A 6 -11.39 9.99 -5.85
N ALA A 7 -11.90 11.06 -6.44
CA ALA A 7 -11.44 12.42 -6.22
C ALA A 7 -12.63 13.35 -6.04
N THR A 8 -12.43 14.43 -5.29
CA THR A 8 -13.37 15.53 -5.17
C THR A 8 -12.60 16.84 -5.21
N PRO A 9 -13.06 17.87 -5.95
CA PRO A 9 -12.43 19.17 -5.89
C PRO A 9 -12.45 19.72 -4.46
N LEU A 10 -11.34 20.32 -4.02
CA LEU A 10 -11.21 20.83 -2.65
C LEU A 10 -12.34 21.81 -2.27
N LYS A 11 -12.72 22.70 -3.19
CA LYS A 11 -13.82 23.65 -2.98
C LYS A 11 -15.16 22.95 -2.67
N GLU A 12 -15.42 21.82 -3.32
CA GLU A 12 -16.66 21.05 -3.13
C GLU A 12 -16.63 20.27 -1.82
N LEU A 13 -15.46 19.74 -1.46
CA LEU A 13 -15.25 19.10 -0.16
C LEU A 13 -15.46 20.09 1.00
N GLN A 14 -14.90 21.31 0.89
CA GLN A 14 -15.09 22.38 1.86
C GLN A 14 -16.56 22.82 1.97
N ALA A 15 -17.27 22.86 0.85
CA ALA A 15 -18.70 23.10 0.79
C ALA A 15 -19.55 21.89 1.24
N ARG A 16 -18.93 20.78 1.65
CA ARG A 16 -19.57 19.53 2.08
C ARG A 16 -20.48 18.91 1.00
N ASN A 17 -20.20 19.19 -0.28
CA ASN A 17 -20.95 18.63 -1.40
C ASN A 17 -20.53 17.18 -1.67
N ARG A 18 -21.21 16.23 -1.04
CA ARG A 18 -20.96 14.79 -1.22
C ARG A 18 -21.21 14.30 -2.66
N LYS A 19 -22.03 15.02 -3.45
CA LYS A 19 -22.33 14.67 -4.85
C LYS A 19 -21.20 15.06 -5.82
N ALA A 20 -20.17 15.75 -5.35
CA ALA A 20 -19.02 16.13 -6.16
C ALA A 20 -17.96 15.04 -6.29
N VAL A 21 -18.07 13.94 -5.52
CA VAL A 21 -17.16 12.81 -5.63
C VAL A 21 -17.25 12.24 -7.05
N ARG A 22 -16.08 11.96 -7.62
CA ARG A 22 -15.94 11.31 -8.92
C ARG A 22 -15.02 10.12 -8.79
N PHE A 23 -15.41 9.03 -9.41
CA PHE A 23 -14.68 7.76 -9.43
C PHE A 23 -13.93 7.63 -10.75
N LEU A 24 -12.67 7.20 -10.69
CA LEU A 24 -11.88 6.96 -11.89
C LEU A 24 -12.49 5.77 -12.65
N SER A 25 -13.03 6.03 -13.84
CA SER A 25 -13.76 5.05 -14.65
C SER A 25 -13.04 4.63 -15.94
N GLY A 26 -11.90 5.25 -16.24
CA GLY A 26 -11.10 4.84 -17.39
C GLY A 26 -9.80 5.61 -17.53
N ARG A 27 -8.87 5.01 -18.24
CA ARG A 27 -7.57 5.59 -18.61
C ARG A 27 -7.34 5.30 -20.08
N ARG A 28 -7.12 6.34 -20.87
CA ARG A 28 -6.74 6.19 -22.28
C ARG A 28 -5.36 6.79 -22.49
N TRP A 29 -4.40 5.92 -22.79
CA TRP A 29 -3.04 6.33 -23.09
C TRP A 29 -2.86 6.60 -24.58
N THR A 30 -2.28 7.71 -24.95
CA THR A 30 -1.96 8.05 -26.34
C THR A 30 -0.50 8.47 -26.46
N TRP A 31 0.17 7.98 -27.49
CA TRP A 31 1.53 8.41 -27.80
C TRP A 31 1.46 9.69 -28.64
N GLN A 32 2.05 10.78 -28.15
CA GLN A 32 2.06 12.07 -28.84
C GLN A 32 3.42 12.74 -28.61
N GLU A 33 4.09 13.20 -29.67
CA GLU A 33 5.33 13.99 -29.57
C GLU A 33 6.44 13.33 -28.73
N GLY A 34 6.63 12.01 -28.87
CA GLY A 34 7.68 11.30 -28.12
C GLY A 34 7.37 11.07 -26.64
N LYS A 35 6.14 11.31 -26.18
CA LYS A 35 5.69 11.07 -24.80
C LYS A 35 4.31 10.42 -24.74
N TRP A 36 4.09 9.62 -23.71
CA TRP A 36 2.76 9.12 -23.37
C TRP A 36 1.94 10.23 -22.70
N LYS A 37 0.71 10.44 -23.18
CA LYS A 37 -0.32 11.24 -22.50
C LYS A 37 -1.44 10.33 -22.01
N VAL A 38 -2.09 10.75 -20.93
CA VAL A 38 -3.25 10.06 -20.36
C VAL A 38 -4.46 10.95 -20.39
N GLU A 39 -5.56 10.40 -20.88
CA GLU A 39 -6.89 10.95 -20.67
C GLU A 39 -7.57 10.11 -19.58
N LEU A 40 -7.91 10.76 -18.47
CA LEU A 40 -8.65 10.13 -17.38
C LEU A 40 -10.14 10.36 -17.57
N ARG A 41 -10.92 9.29 -17.42
CA ARG A 41 -12.38 9.36 -17.38
C ARG A 41 -12.86 9.25 -15.96
N TRP A 42 -13.85 10.07 -15.62
CA TRP A 42 -14.39 10.20 -14.28
C TRP A 42 -15.91 10.01 -14.32
N SER A 43 -16.46 9.17 -13.45
CA SER A 43 -17.90 8.94 -13.30
C SER A 43 -18.41 9.45 -11.96
N SER A 44 -19.70 9.78 -11.89
CA SER A 44 -20.40 9.99 -10.62
C SER A 44 -20.93 8.71 -9.99
N ARG A 45 -20.82 7.56 -10.67
CA ARG A 45 -21.26 6.24 -10.19
C ARG A 45 -20.06 5.43 -9.74
N GLU A 46 -20.17 4.84 -8.55
CA GLU A 46 -19.12 3.99 -7.98
C GLU A 46 -18.91 2.71 -8.78
N GLU A 47 -19.99 2.13 -9.35
CA GLU A 47 -19.95 0.89 -10.14
C GLU A 47 -19.16 1.01 -11.46
N ASP A 48 -18.92 2.23 -11.94
CA ASP A 48 -18.12 2.48 -13.15
C ASP A 48 -16.61 2.47 -12.86
N SER A 49 -16.20 2.27 -11.59
CA SER A 49 -14.80 2.39 -11.17
C SER A 49 -13.92 1.33 -11.80
N VAL A 50 -12.73 1.74 -12.23
CA VAL A 50 -11.67 0.83 -12.70
C VAL A 50 -10.54 0.71 -11.68
N PRO A 51 -10.00 -0.50 -11.45
CA PRO A 51 -9.00 -0.73 -10.41
C PRO A 51 -7.66 -0.09 -10.76
N LEU A 52 -6.99 0.51 -9.77
CA LEU A 52 -5.59 0.95 -9.86
C LEU A 52 -4.65 -0.27 -9.88
N PHE A 53 -4.88 -1.21 -8.97
CA PHE A 53 -4.18 -2.48 -8.85
C PHE A 53 -4.96 -3.41 -7.92
N THR A 54 -4.59 -4.69 -7.91
CA THR A 54 -5.17 -5.71 -7.04
C THR A 54 -4.20 -6.05 -5.91
N ILE A 55 -4.74 -6.15 -4.69
CA ILE A 55 -4.05 -6.67 -3.51
C ILE A 55 -4.37 -8.16 -3.37
N GLU A 56 -3.33 -8.98 -3.14
CA GLU A 56 -3.46 -10.41 -2.93
C GLU A 56 -4.23 -10.73 -1.65
N HIS A 57 -5.08 -11.76 -1.72
CA HIS A 57 -5.87 -12.24 -0.59
C HIS A 57 -5.28 -13.51 0.02
N GLY A 58 -5.29 -13.55 1.35
CA GLY A 58 -5.07 -14.78 2.08
C GLY A 58 -6.34 -15.64 2.12
N LYS A 59 -6.16 -16.96 2.19
CA LYS A 59 -7.21 -17.91 2.56
C LYS A 59 -6.96 -18.38 4.00
N GLY A 60 -7.99 -18.39 4.84
CA GLY A 60 -7.92 -18.88 6.22
C GLY A 60 -8.83 -18.10 7.18
N PRO A 61 -9.12 -18.65 8.36
CA PRO A 61 -9.72 -17.88 9.44
C PRO A 61 -8.69 -16.94 10.01
N GLY A 62 -9.14 -15.98 10.78
CA GLY A 62 -8.41 -15.85 12.02
C GLY A 62 -8.71 -14.62 12.80
N VAL A 63 -7.67 -14.07 13.39
CA VAL A 63 -7.71 -13.41 14.69
C VAL A 63 -8.79 -12.34 14.83
N MET A 64 -9.18 -11.64 13.76
CA MET A 64 -10.23 -10.61 13.78
C MET A 64 -11.57 -10.99 13.15
N SER A 65 -11.75 -12.23 12.71
CA SER A 65 -12.96 -12.64 12.02
C SER A 65 -13.24 -14.14 12.24
N GLU A 66 -14.16 -14.42 13.15
CA GLU A 66 -14.96 -15.66 13.11
C GLU A 66 -15.84 -15.74 11.85
N VAL A 67 -15.89 -14.66 11.07
CA VAL A 67 -16.63 -14.59 9.81
C VAL A 67 -15.75 -15.12 8.67
N PRO A 68 -16.26 -16.01 7.79
CA PRO A 68 -15.56 -16.50 6.60
C PRO A 68 -15.47 -15.41 5.52
N HIS A 69 -14.76 -14.31 5.78
CA HIS A 69 -14.34 -13.37 4.75
C HIS A 69 -12.83 -13.46 4.63
N GLY A 70 -12.35 -13.85 3.45
CA GLY A 70 -10.92 -13.99 3.17
C GLY A 70 -10.13 -12.76 3.62
N TRP A 71 -8.98 -13.01 4.25
CA TRP A 71 -8.08 -11.98 4.77
C TRP A 71 -7.66 -11.00 3.69
N GLY A 72 -8.22 -9.80 3.75
CA GLY A 72 -8.20 -8.90 2.60
C GLY A 72 -8.02 -7.42 2.86
N PHE A 73 -7.77 -7.03 4.10
CA PHE A 73 -7.60 -5.60 4.41
C PHE A 73 -6.11 -5.27 4.41
N GLY A 74 -5.60 -4.27 3.70
CA GLY A 74 -6.25 -3.15 3.00
C GLY A 74 -6.08 -1.83 3.73
N GLU A 75 -4.87 -1.26 3.75
CA GLU A 75 -4.62 0.11 4.22
C GLU A 75 -3.59 0.80 3.31
N PRO A 76 -3.94 1.02 2.03
CA PRO A 76 -3.00 1.60 1.08
C PRO A 76 -2.68 3.04 1.50
N LEU A 77 -1.40 3.30 1.76
CA LEU A 77 -0.87 4.65 1.74
C LEU A 77 -0.31 4.92 0.35
N ILE A 78 -0.94 5.84 -0.38
CA ILE A 78 -0.46 6.33 -1.67
C ILE A 78 0.06 7.76 -1.51
N HIS A 79 1.33 7.99 -1.84
CA HIS A 79 1.93 9.32 -1.81
C HIS A 79 3.03 9.46 -2.86
N TYR A 80 3.39 10.69 -3.22
CA TYR A 80 4.60 10.95 -3.99
C TYR A 80 5.81 10.99 -3.04
N ASN A 81 6.80 10.14 -3.28
CA ASN A 81 8.02 10.10 -2.49
C ASN A 81 9.14 10.84 -3.22
N ARG A 82 9.62 11.94 -2.63
CA ARG A 82 10.61 12.82 -3.30
C ARG A 82 11.96 12.16 -3.49
N ALA A 83 12.40 11.34 -2.53
CA ALA A 83 13.67 10.64 -2.62
C ALA A 83 13.67 9.57 -3.72
N MET A 84 12.51 8.96 -4.01
CA MET A 84 12.34 8.00 -5.10
C MET A 84 11.95 8.65 -6.44
N GLY A 85 11.48 9.90 -6.42
CA GLY A 85 11.01 10.61 -7.61
C GLY A 85 9.71 10.07 -8.22
N CYS A 86 8.96 9.23 -7.50
CA CYS A 86 7.78 8.54 -8.00
C CYS A 86 6.67 8.41 -6.95
N TRP A 87 5.49 7.99 -7.39
CA TRP A 87 4.40 7.60 -6.49
C TRP A 87 4.67 6.23 -5.89
N VAL A 88 4.38 6.08 -4.61
CA VAL A 88 4.58 4.87 -3.83
C VAL A 88 3.26 4.47 -3.20
N ALA A 89 2.91 3.18 -3.27
CA ALA A 89 1.81 2.57 -2.57
C ALA A 89 2.35 1.52 -1.61
N THR A 90 2.19 1.72 -0.29
CA THR A 90 2.45 0.69 0.71
C THR A 90 1.15 0.14 1.26
N TYR A 91 1.08 -1.18 1.45
CA TYR A 91 -0.13 -1.85 1.94
C TYR A 91 0.23 -3.20 2.56
N ASN A 92 -0.61 -3.68 3.45
CA ASN A 92 -0.54 -5.06 3.92
C ASN A 92 -1.24 -6.00 2.93
N SER A 93 -0.60 -7.14 2.67
CA SER A 93 -1.05 -8.16 1.73
C SER A 93 -1.35 -9.43 2.51
N ALA A 94 -2.60 -9.89 2.41
CA ALA A 94 -3.09 -11.07 3.14
C ALA A 94 -2.83 -11.05 4.67
N ARG A 95 -2.61 -9.87 5.28
CA ARG A 95 -2.21 -9.68 6.70
C ARG A 95 -0.90 -10.37 7.10
N ARG A 96 -0.09 -10.80 6.12
CA ARG A 96 1.14 -11.57 6.33
C ARG A 96 2.39 -10.83 5.90
N THR A 97 2.31 -10.04 4.83
CA THR A 97 3.44 -9.30 4.30
C THR A 97 3.07 -7.84 4.13
N ILE A 98 4.04 -6.95 4.26
CA ILE A 98 3.91 -5.57 3.79
C ILE A 98 4.51 -5.51 2.40
N ARG A 99 3.78 -4.85 1.50
CA ARG A 99 4.18 -4.72 0.11
C ARG A 99 4.24 -3.27 -0.31
N LEU A 100 5.07 -3.03 -1.33
CA LEU A 100 5.28 -1.73 -1.95
C LEU A 100 5.06 -1.86 -3.46
N ARG A 101 4.40 -0.86 -4.06
CA ARG A 101 4.36 -0.63 -5.52
C ARG A 101 4.80 0.79 -5.83
N THR A 102 5.31 1.01 -7.03
CA THR A 102 5.68 2.33 -7.54
C THR A 102 4.88 2.69 -8.79
N SER A 103 4.74 3.99 -9.06
CA SER A 103 4.15 4.49 -10.29
C SER A 103 4.69 5.88 -10.65
N ALA A 104 4.68 6.22 -11.93
CA ALA A 104 4.93 7.60 -12.37
C ALA A 104 3.77 8.55 -12.04
N ALA A 105 2.55 8.03 -11.82
CA ALA A 105 1.34 8.83 -11.60
C ALA A 105 0.42 8.20 -10.54
N PRO A 106 -0.41 8.97 -9.81
CA PRO A 106 -1.23 8.41 -8.72
C PRO A 106 -2.35 7.48 -9.23
N TRP A 107 -2.72 7.60 -10.51
CA TRP A 107 -3.70 6.75 -11.19
C TRP A 107 -3.05 5.57 -11.93
N GLY A 108 -1.75 5.36 -11.75
CA GLY A 108 -1.04 4.23 -12.32
C GLY A 108 -0.47 4.45 -13.74
N PRO A 109 0.04 3.37 -14.35
CA PRO A 109 -0.02 2.00 -13.85
C PRO A 109 0.91 1.84 -12.67
N TRP A 110 0.57 0.89 -11.84
CA TRP A 110 1.38 0.52 -10.71
C TRP A 110 2.27 -0.64 -11.10
N SER A 111 3.53 -0.62 -10.63
CA SER A 111 4.46 -1.73 -10.78
C SER A 111 3.89 -3.01 -10.18
N ASP A 112 4.51 -4.15 -10.50
CA ASP A 112 4.40 -5.33 -9.66
C ASP A 112 4.81 -5.01 -8.22
N SER A 113 4.21 -5.74 -7.28
CA SER A 113 4.47 -5.53 -5.87
C SER A 113 5.78 -6.16 -5.45
N ILE A 114 6.61 -5.43 -4.71
CA ILE A 114 7.73 -5.99 -3.97
C ILE A 114 7.34 -6.22 -2.51
N VAL A 115 7.99 -7.19 -1.86
CA VAL A 115 7.86 -7.42 -0.42
C VAL A 115 8.74 -6.40 0.29
N LEU A 116 8.12 -5.52 1.08
CA LEU A 116 8.82 -4.58 1.95
C LEU A 116 9.17 -5.23 3.30
N PHE A 117 8.33 -6.15 3.75
CA PHE A 117 8.55 -6.90 4.98
C PHE A 117 7.79 -8.23 4.93
N ASP A 118 8.50 -9.33 5.17
CA ASP A 118 7.95 -10.66 5.38
C ASP A 118 8.49 -11.24 6.70
N PRO A 119 7.66 -11.36 7.74
CA PRO A 119 8.09 -11.83 9.04
C PRO A 119 8.65 -13.27 9.01
N ALA A 120 8.23 -14.11 8.07
CA ALA A 120 8.76 -15.47 7.96
C ALA A 120 10.19 -15.49 7.43
N VAL A 121 10.51 -14.59 6.49
CA VAL A 121 11.84 -14.45 5.88
C VAL A 121 12.76 -13.63 6.77
N ASP A 122 12.29 -12.46 7.20
CA ASP A 122 13.10 -11.46 7.89
C ASP A 122 13.40 -11.85 9.35
N TYR A 123 12.63 -12.78 9.94
CA TYR A 123 12.82 -13.23 11.32
C TYR A 123 12.89 -14.75 11.54
N GLY A 124 12.82 -15.55 10.47
CA GLY A 124 13.13 -16.99 10.52
C GLY A 124 12.19 -17.86 11.38
N ARG A 125 11.05 -17.33 11.85
CA ARG A 125 9.98 -18.11 12.49
C ARG A 125 8.64 -17.71 11.89
N GLY A 126 7.83 -18.71 11.52
CA GLY A 126 6.42 -18.54 11.12
C GLY A 126 5.60 -17.80 12.19
N PRO A 127 4.30 -17.54 11.95
CA PRO A 127 3.50 -16.40 12.48
C PRO A 127 3.34 -16.33 14.01
N ALA A 128 4.45 -16.17 14.73
CA ALA A 128 4.54 -15.99 16.16
C ALA A 128 5.14 -14.61 16.43
N TYR A 129 4.39 -13.59 16.04
CA TYR A 129 4.69 -12.17 16.29
C TYR A 129 4.82 -11.83 17.77
N GLY A 130 4.31 -12.69 18.67
CA GLY A 130 4.38 -12.52 20.12
C GLY A 130 5.80 -12.27 20.62
N ARG A 131 6.83 -12.87 20.01
CA ARG A 131 8.21 -12.70 20.47
C ARG A 131 8.92 -11.42 20.00
N PHE A 132 8.35 -10.72 19.02
CA PHE A 132 8.99 -9.53 18.43
C PHE A 132 8.78 -8.28 19.29
N ILE A 133 7.61 -8.21 19.94
CA ILE A 133 7.13 -7.00 20.64
C ILE A 133 6.54 -7.33 22.02
N GLY A 134 6.24 -8.60 22.28
CA GLY A 134 5.82 -9.08 23.59
C GLY A 134 6.95 -9.79 24.32
N ASP A 135 6.94 -9.68 25.65
CA ASP A 135 7.63 -10.67 26.48
C ASP A 135 7.03 -12.07 26.23
N ASP A 136 7.68 -13.13 26.72
CA ASP A 136 7.20 -14.52 26.62
C ASP A 136 5.77 -14.71 27.21
N LYS A 137 5.17 -13.66 27.81
CA LYS A 137 3.78 -13.66 28.29
C LYS A 137 2.76 -13.39 27.17
N THR A 138 3.16 -12.87 26.02
CA THR A 138 2.24 -12.67 24.88
C THR A 138 1.91 -13.96 24.13
N GLU A 139 2.69 -15.04 24.30
CA GLU A 139 2.27 -16.40 23.91
C GLU A 139 0.96 -16.80 24.61
N ARG A 140 0.71 -16.31 25.84
CA ARG A 140 -0.55 -16.55 26.58
C ARG A 140 -1.76 -15.83 25.99
N LEU A 141 -1.56 -14.86 25.09
CA LEU A 141 -2.64 -14.13 24.43
C LEU A 141 -3.15 -14.83 23.17
N GLY A 142 -2.63 -16.03 22.84
CA GLY A 142 -3.27 -17.00 21.95
C GLY A 142 -3.43 -16.58 20.47
N GLY A 143 -2.87 -15.45 20.04
CA GLY A 143 -3.08 -14.90 18.70
C GLY A 143 -1.80 -14.86 17.86
N GLN A 144 -1.89 -15.26 16.59
CA GLN A 144 -0.95 -14.84 15.56
C GLN A 144 -1.14 -13.33 15.36
N GLY A 145 -0.16 -12.49 15.70
CA GLY A 145 -0.25 -11.06 15.38
C GLY A 145 -0.51 -10.83 13.89
N GLU A 146 -1.22 -9.75 13.54
CA GLU A 146 -1.48 -9.41 12.14
C GLU A 146 -0.85 -8.07 11.81
N LEU A 147 -0.28 -7.97 10.61
CA LEU A 147 0.41 -6.76 10.17
C LEU A 147 -0.58 -5.76 9.55
N TYR A 148 -0.53 -4.52 10.03
CA TYR A 148 -1.30 -3.41 9.49
C TYR A 148 -0.56 -2.07 9.67
N GLY A 149 -1.09 -1.01 9.09
CA GLY A 149 -0.60 0.35 9.17
C GLY A 149 0.78 0.63 8.58
N PRO A 150 1.14 0.16 7.36
CA PRO A 150 2.46 0.39 6.77
C PRO A 150 2.62 1.83 6.27
N TYR A 151 2.72 2.79 7.18
CA TYR A 151 2.74 4.22 6.85
C TYR A 151 4.15 4.75 6.68
N VAL A 152 4.53 5.05 5.44
CA VAL A 152 5.81 5.68 5.10
C VAL A 152 5.89 7.09 5.66
N ILE A 153 7.00 7.40 6.32
CA ILE A 153 7.33 8.73 6.81
C ILE A 153 8.22 9.42 5.77
N GLU A 154 7.59 9.96 4.71
CA GLU A 154 8.28 10.47 3.51
C GLU A 154 9.40 11.46 3.83
N ARG A 155 9.18 12.37 4.79
CA ARG A 155 10.17 13.38 5.21
C ARG A 155 11.51 12.82 5.71
N PHE A 156 11.58 11.53 6.07
CA PHE A 156 12.80 10.87 6.50
C PHE A 156 13.37 9.90 5.47
N THR A 157 12.67 9.70 4.34
CA THR A 157 13.18 8.87 3.24
C THR A 157 14.40 9.54 2.60
N ARG A 158 15.47 8.78 2.35
CA ARG A 158 16.74 9.32 1.81
C ARG A 158 17.22 8.51 0.62
N ALA A 159 17.58 9.20 -0.46
CA ALA A 159 18.36 8.60 -1.52
C ALA A 159 19.78 8.32 -1.01
N LEU A 160 20.34 7.17 -1.38
CA LEU A 160 21.70 6.75 -1.08
C LEU A 160 22.58 6.90 -2.34
N PRO A 161 23.92 7.04 -2.20
CA PRO A 161 24.81 7.33 -3.34
C PRO A 161 24.82 6.30 -4.47
N ASP A 162 24.39 5.07 -4.21
CA ASP A 162 24.35 3.95 -5.16
C ASP A 162 22.96 3.76 -5.81
N GLY A 163 22.08 4.75 -5.69
CA GLY A 163 20.71 4.69 -6.22
C GLY A 163 19.73 3.92 -5.34
N ARG A 164 20.19 3.34 -4.22
CA ARG A 164 19.30 2.76 -3.21
C ARG A 164 18.55 3.85 -2.45
N VAL A 165 17.48 3.46 -1.77
CA VAL A 165 16.67 4.38 -0.97
C VAL A 165 16.50 3.83 0.43
N LYS A 166 16.83 4.63 1.44
CA LYS A 166 16.52 4.33 2.83
C LYS A 166 15.13 4.85 3.16
N LEU A 167 14.23 3.94 3.50
CA LEU A 167 12.82 4.19 3.82
C LEU A 167 12.59 4.04 5.33
N TYR A 168 11.93 5.02 5.94
CA TYR A 168 11.42 4.93 7.31
C TYR A 168 9.90 4.84 7.28
N TRP A 169 9.33 3.88 7.98
CA TRP A 169 7.90 3.62 7.94
C TRP A 169 7.40 3.05 9.27
N LEU A 170 6.12 3.24 9.56
CA LEU A 170 5.47 2.67 10.73
C LEU A 170 4.89 1.31 10.37
N LEU A 171 4.91 0.39 11.33
CA LEU A 171 4.18 -0.86 11.27
C LEU A 171 3.48 -1.07 12.60
N SER A 172 2.25 -1.57 12.53
CA SER A 172 1.51 -1.95 13.73
C SER A 172 1.14 -3.42 13.66
N PRO A 173 1.49 -4.23 14.69
CA PRO A 173 0.94 -5.56 14.85
C PRO A 173 -0.34 -5.49 15.68
N TRP A 174 -1.27 -6.41 15.42
CA TRP A 174 -2.52 -6.48 16.17
C TRP A 174 -2.34 -7.07 17.58
N GLN A 175 -1.44 -8.04 17.73
CA GLN A 175 -1.23 -8.78 18.97
C GLN A 175 0.28 -8.94 19.25
N PRO A 176 0.86 -8.16 20.19
CA PRO A 176 0.24 -7.05 20.93
C PRO A 176 0.03 -5.80 20.06
N TYR A 177 -0.98 -5.01 20.39
CA TYR A 177 -1.23 -3.73 19.71
C TYR A 177 -0.13 -2.73 20.08
N THR A 178 0.72 -2.39 19.11
CA THR A 178 1.74 -1.36 19.26
C THR A 178 2.00 -0.67 17.92
N VAL A 179 2.89 0.32 17.93
CA VAL A 179 3.46 0.93 16.73
C VAL A 179 4.99 0.78 16.80
N VAL A 180 5.59 0.23 15.75
CA VAL A 180 7.05 0.14 15.60
C VAL A 180 7.53 1.00 14.43
N LEU A 181 8.69 1.62 14.63
CA LEU A 181 9.42 2.29 13.56
C LEU A 181 10.29 1.26 12.84
N MET A 182 10.10 1.16 11.53
CA MET A 182 10.83 0.28 10.63
C MET A 182 11.80 1.09 9.77
N GLU A 183 12.95 0.49 9.46
CA GLU A 183 13.89 0.97 8.46
C GLU A 183 14.06 -0.10 7.38
N SER A 184 13.99 0.28 6.11
CA SER A 184 14.27 -0.60 4.97
C SER A 184 15.22 0.11 4.01
N THR A 185 16.17 -0.63 3.44
CA THR A 185 16.95 -0.15 2.29
C THR A 185 16.42 -0.82 1.04
N LEU A 186 15.87 -0.02 0.13
CA LEU A 186 15.35 -0.48 -1.14
C LEU A 186 16.47 -0.45 -2.18
N GLU A 187 16.58 -1.53 -2.95
CA GLU A 187 17.32 -1.51 -4.21
C GLU A 187 16.72 -0.48 -5.18
N PRO A 188 17.45 -0.05 -6.22
CA PRO A 188 16.90 0.85 -7.22
C PRO A 188 15.62 0.26 -7.84
N VAL A 189 14.46 0.83 -7.49
CA VAL A 189 13.15 0.43 -8.02
C VAL A 189 12.65 1.57 -8.91
N ALA A 190 12.66 1.34 -10.21
CA ALA A 190 12.08 2.29 -11.16
C ALA A 190 10.55 2.06 -11.27
N PRO A 191 9.75 3.13 -11.46
CA PRO A 191 8.38 2.96 -11.91
C PRO A 191 8.37 2.29 -13.30
N PRO A 192 7.28 1.60 -13.69
CA PRO A 192 7.21 0.92 -14.98
C PRO A 192 7.52 1.87 -16.15
N ALA A 193 8.48 1.49 -17.01
CA ALA A 193 8.91 2.26 -18.17
C ALA A 193 8.06 2.03 -19.45
N GLY A 194 6.99 1.22 -19.36
CA GLY A 194 6.15 0.85 -20.49
C GLY A 194 5.30 2.01 -21.03
N ARG A 195 4.38 1.70 -21.96
CA ARG A 195 3.11 2.43 -21.98
C ARG A 195 2.61 2.32 -20.54
N PRO A 196 2.52 3.43 -19.80
CA PRO A 196 1.85 3.34 -18.52
C PRO A 196 0.46 2.68 -18.74
#